data_AF-A0A0F9CF38-F1
#
_entry.id   AF-A0A0F9CF38-F1
#
_cell.length_a   1.000
_cell.length_b   1.000
_cell.length_c   1.000
_cell.angle_alpha   90.00
_cell.angle_beta   90.00
_cell.angle_gamma   90.00
#
_symmetry.space_group_name_H-M   'P 1'
#
loop_
_entity.id
_entity.type
_entity.pdbx_description
1 polymer ?
#
loop_
_entity_poly.entity_id
_entity_poly.type
_entity_poly.pdbx_seq_one_letter_code
_entity_poly.pdbx_strand_id
1 'polypeptide(L)'
;RARGVRIGPDYVQMLKVTYEMIGLRPGRELRLAIGIAGTGPDWRCAMGHYVKTYPELFEPVPAARRYEGLYGIGSLARMTDETVETLKAEGVSVYELHGSFWQYGWWTRKDFIAQPDTAEFLCRSHPTEKMTVAGNRKWIRKLTQAGVAPIMYFYNVHAHRDTIEKHFKDDLFRDERDRPMSQYRSNEFTLRGVPESGYGKHVLEQADLMLKAYPEAPGFFLDNYSIHMVSFAHDDGVTMVRNRPVYDLNRNHQVLGPACMEKFHRAGKINMINKCMTIESARGADMVLAETRGLGYYKQLALVCSFRALLPLGWRPGGGHDTLERAMQHILVLGGLPDRTLRAWDQSASGNAQTFDRYRRLTDALIGKRWVFEPHPLTVPPPLEGQIFRIDKHAPRAGDVVVTLVDPSKSWKDRKLRESVTVTIAISDSAELRKATWLGVETPTGKPLPCKISREGAKL
;
A
#
# COMPACT_ATOMS: atom_id res chain seq x y z
N ARG A 1 44.99 -37.03 26.48
CA ARG A 1 45.16 -36.02 25.40
C ARG A 1 43.85 -35.90 24.65
N ALA A 2 43.08 -34.82 24.88
CA ALA A 2 41.85 -34.57 24.13
C ALA A 2 42.22 -34.35 22.66
N ARG A 3 41.71 -35.20 21.76
CA ARG A 3 41.87 -35.00 20.31
C ARG A 3 40.92 -33.87 19.93
N GLY A 4 41.46 -32.74 19.48
CA GLY A 4 40.67 -31.59 19.07
C GLY A 4 39.68 -31.93 17.95
N VAL A 5 38.56 -31.22 17.92
CA VAL A 5 37.56 -31.32 16.84
C VAL A 5 38.15 -30.65 15.59
N ARG A 6 38.25 -31.41 14.50
CA ARG A 6 38.72 -30.90 13.20
C ARG A 6 37.51 -30.40 12.41
N ILE A 7 37.37 -29.10 12.27
CA ILE A 7 36.29 -28.46 11.49
C ILE A 7 36.74 -28.44 10.02
N GLY A 8 36.02 -29.17 9.16
CA GLY A 8 36.28 -29.21 7.71
C GLY A 8 35.74 -27.95 6.99
N PRO A 9 36.14 -27.69 5.74
CA PRO A 9 35.66 -26.56 4.94
C PRO A 9 34.12 -26.49 4.84
N ASP A 10 33.45 -27.64 4.88
CA ASP A 10 31.99 -27.78 4.80
C ASP A 10 31.25 -27.22 6.04
N TYR A 11 31.98 -26.92 7.12
CA TYR A 11 31.42 -26.29 8.32
C TYR A 11 31.55 -24.76 8.31
N VAL A 12 32.17 -24.17 7.29
CA VAL A 12 32.26 -22.71 7.14
C VAL A 12 30.94 -22.18 6.59
N GLN A 13 30.12 -21.59 7.46
CA GLN A 13 28.96 -20.81 7.03
C GLN A 13 29.46 -19.49 6.44
N MET A 14 29.20 -19.26 5.14
CA MET A 14 29.55 -18.02 4.47
C MET A 14 28.30 -17.19 4.18
N LEU A 15 28.33 -15.90 4.54
CA LEU A 15 27.39 -14.91 4.02
C LEU A 15 28.00 -14.28 2.77
N LYS A 16 27.39 -14.53 1.61
CA LYS A 16 27.77 -13.88 0.35
C LYS A 16 26.73 -12.82 0.00
N VAL A 17 27.16 -11.56 -0.05
CA VAL A 17 26.34 -10.45 -0.55
C VAL A 17 26.79 -10.14 -1.97
N THR A 18 25.87 -10.20 -2.93
CA THR A 18 26.11 -9.83 -4.32
C THR A 18 25.12 -8.77 -4.75
N TYR A 19 25.63 -7.72 -5.38
CA TYR A 19 24.81 -6.72 -6.05
C TYR A 19 24.94 -6.91 -7.56
N GLU A 20 23.84 -7.22 -8.24
CA GLU A 20 23.87 -7.50 -9.69
C GLU A 20 23.95 -6.24 -10.55
N MET A 21 23.49 -5.11 -10.01
CA MET A 21 23.35 -3.87 -10.76
C MET A 21 24.15 -2.71 -10.16
N ILE A 22 25.09 -2.95 -9.24
CA ILE A 22 25.98 -1.88 -8.73
C ILE A 22 27.33 -2.00 -9.42
N GLY A 23 27.92 -0.87 -9.84
CA GLY A 23 29.26 -0.91 -10.42
C GLY A 23 30.19 0.22 -9.98
N LEU A 24 31.48 -0.10 -9.97
CA LEU A 24 32.59 0.78 -9.60
C LEU A 24 33.04 1.59 -10.81
N ARG A 25 33.33 2.88 -10.62
CA ARG A 25 33.71 3.80 -11.72
C ARG A 25 34.89 4.68 -11.34
N PRO A 26 35.81 4.98 -12.28
CA PRO A 26 36.89 5.93 -12.03
C PRO A 26 36.37 7.29 -11.57
N GLY A 27 36.93 7.82 -10.48
CA GLY A 27 36.57 9.14 -9.95
C GLY A 27 35.19 9.24 -9.30
N ARG A 28 34.47 8.12 -9.12
CA ARG A 28 33.19 8.08 -8.39
C ARG A 28 33.33 7.22 -7.15
N GLU A 29 33.03 7.81 -6.00
CA GLU A 29 32.98 7.08 -4.73
C GLU A 29 31.70 6.24 -4.68
N LEU A 30 31.84 4.92 -4.56
CA LEU A 30 30.73 4.04 -4.22
C LEU A 30 30.80 3.73 -2.72
N ARG A 31 29.77 4.14 -1.98
CA ARG A 31 29.62 3.79 -0.56
C ARG A 31 28.70 2.59 -0.42
N LEU A 32 29.25 1.50 0.09
CA LEU A 32 28.50 0.31 0.47
C LEU A 32 28.62 0.13 1.99
N ALA A 33 27.50 -0.23 2.61
CA ALA A 33 27.46 -0.63 4.00
C ALA A 33 26.68 -1.93 4.12
N ILE A 34 27.16 -2.84 4.97
CA ILE A 34 26.45 -4.06 5.33
C ILE A 34 26.01 -3.91 6.78
N GLY A 35 24.70 -3.90 7.00
CA GLY A 35 24.12 -3.99 8.34
C GLY A 35 23.95 -5.45 8.72
N ILE A 36 24.58 -5.89 9.81
CA ILE A 36 24.35 -7.21 10.40
C ILE A 36 23.75 -6.98 11.79
N ALA A 37 22.56 -7.54 12.02
CA ALA A 37 21.89 -7.48 13.31
C ALA A 37 21.63 -8.91 13.80
N GLY A 38 22.09 -9.22 15.01
CA GLY A 38 21.67 -10.42 15.72
C GLY A 38 20.26 -10.22 16.28
N THR A 39 19.34 -11.11 15.94
CA THR A 39 17.94 -11.04 16.37
C THR A 39 17.53 -12.33 17.05
N GLY A 40 16.40 -12.33 17.76
CA GLY A 40 15.79 -13.57 18.23
C GLY A 40 15.44 -14.52 17.08
N PRO A 41 15.19 -15.82 17.39
CA PRO A 41 14.85 -16.83 16.39
C PRO A 41 13.41 -16.67 15.88
N ASP A 42 13.13 -15.62 15.11
CA ASP A 42 11.84 -15.39 14.46
C ASP A 42 12.02 -14.32 13.37
N TRP A 43 11.34 -14.48 12.23
CA TRP A 43 11.32 -13.44 11.19
C TRP A 43 10.76 -12.11 11.72
N ARG A 44 9.86 -12.18 12.72
CA ARG A 44 9.31 -11.01 13.41
C ARG A 44 10.38 -10.19 14.09
N CYS A 45 11.36 -10.81 14.73
CA CYS A 45 12.42 -10.09 15.42
C CYS A 45 13.29 -9.31 14.43
N ALA A 46 13.58 -9.91 13.27
CA ALA A 46 14.30 -9.24 12.18
C ALA A 46 13.50 -8.07 11.60
N MET A 47 12.23 -8.28 11.31
CA MET A 47 11.35 -7.21 10.82
C MET A 47 11.17 -6.10 11.84
N GLY A 48 10.97 -6.43 13.12
CA GLY A 48 10.86 -5.48 14.21
C GLY A 48 12.12 -4.66 14.44
N HIS A 49 13.30 -5.28 14.31
CA HIS A 49 14.56 -4.55 14.30
C HIS A 49 14.59 -3.53 13.16
N TYR A 50 14.25 -3.95 11.95
CA TYR A 50 14.26 -3.07 10.79
C TYR A 50 13.25 -1.91 10.91
N VAL A 51 12.03 -2.20 11.36
CA VAL A 51 10.99 -1.19 11.61
C VAL A 51 11.40 -0.21 12.71
N LYS A 52 12.04 -0.69 13.79
CA LYS A 52 12.56 0.17 14.86
C LYS A 52 13.71 1.06 14.39
N THR A 53 14.57 0.55 13.52
CA THR A 53 15.73 1.28 12.99
C THR A 53 15.33 2.32 11.95
N TYR A 54 14.30 2.05 11.14
CA TYR A 54 13.84 2.91 10.04
C TYR A 54 12.33 3.20 10.13
N PRO A 55 11.85 3.83 11.22
CA PRO A 55 10.42 4.04 11.44
C PRO A 55 9.77 4.88 10.33
N GLU A 56 10.51 5.80 9.70
CA GLU A 56 10.01 6.64 8.61
C GLU A 56 9.64 5.86 7.34
N LEU A 57 10.07 4.60 7.22
CA LEU A 57 9.68 3.71 6.14
C LEU A 57 8.35 3.01 6.37
N PHE A 58 7.81 3.04 7.60
CA PHE A 58 6.62 2.28 8.00
C PHE A 58 5.49 3.13 8.57
N GLU A 59 5.82 4.17 9.32
CA GLU A 59 4.84 5.00 10.02
C GLU A 59 4.01 5.84 9.04
N PRO A 60 2.66 5.71 9.05
CA PRO A 60 1.79 6.68 8.41
C PRO A 60 1.61 7.91 9.32
N VAL A 61 1.15 9.03 8.77
CA VAL A 61 0.68 10.14 9.59
C VAL A 61 -0.53 9.72 10.42
N PRO A 62 -0.67 10.17 11.68
CA PRO A 62 -1.81 9.80 12.53
C PRO A 62 -3.18 10.06 11.90
N ALA A 63 -3.30 11.13 11.12
CA ALA A 63 -4.54 11.51 10.44
C ALA A 63 -5.01 10.48 9.38
N ALA A 64 -4.15 9.57 8.92
CA ALA A 64 -4.52 8.54 7.96
C ALA A 64 -5.50 7.52 8.55
N ARG A 65 -5.43 7.24 9.86
CA ARG A 65 -6.22 6.18 10.51
C ARG A 65 -7.73 6.33 10.34
N ARG A 66 -8.23 7.58 10.26
CA ARG A 66 -9.66 7.87 10.08
C ARG A 66 -10.18 7.51 8.68
N TYR A 67 -9.29 7.26 7.72
CA TYR A 67 -9.63 6.98 6.33
C TYR A 67 -9.36 5.53 5.94
N GLU A 68 -8.69 4.76 6.80
CA GLU A 68 -8.51 3.33 6.61
C GLU A 68 -9.86 2.61 6.68
N GLY A 69 -10.07 1.65 5.78
CA GLY A 69 -11.31 0.89 5.71
C GLY A 69 -11.56 0.39 4.30
N LEU A 70 -12.77 0.59 3.79
CA LEU A 70 -13.22 0.05 2.52
C LEU A 70 -12.72 0.96 1.41
N TYR A 71 -11.89 0.40 0.55
CA TYR A 71 -11.35 1.09 -0.60
C TYR A 71 -12.31 1.05 -1.79
N GLY A 72 -12.52 2.19 -2.45
CA GLY A 72 -13.17 2.26 -3.74
C GLY A 72 -12.38 3.12 -4.74
N ILE A 73 -12.72 2.97 -6.02
CA ILE A 73 -12.16 3.76 -7.11
C ILE A 73 -13.27 4.16 -8.08
N GLY A 74 -13.12 5.33 -8.70
CA GLY A 74 -13.94 5.72 -9.85
C GLY A 74 -13.54 7.07 -10.42
N SER A 75 -14.38 7.58 -11.32
CA SER A 75 -14.14 8.86 -12.00
C SER A 75 -15.19 9.88 -11.62
N LEU A 76 -14.75 11.12 -11.39
CA LEU A 76 -15.64 12.25 -11.13
C LEU A 76 -16.55 12.58 -12.32
N ALA A 77 -16.10 12.29 -13.54
CA ALA A 77 -16.89 12.48 -14.76
C ALA A 77 -18.15 11.60 -14.80
N ARG A 78 -18.25 10.58 -13.95
CA ARG A 78 -19.42 9.69 -13.86
C ARG A 78 -20.08 9.74 -12.48
N MET A 79 -19.67 10.68 -11.64
CA MET A 79 -20.18 10.78 -10.27
C MET A 79 -21.60 11.34 -10.29
N THR A 80 -22.50 10.68 -9.56
CA THR A 80 -23.89 11.10 -9.35
C THR A 80 -24.19 11.16 -7.85
N ASP A 81 -25.28 11.80 -7.47
CA ASP A 81 -25.72 11.79 -6.07
C ASP A 81 -26.07 10.37 -5.59
N GLU A 82 -26.65 9.54 -6.47
CA GLU A 82 -26.85 8.11 -6.20
C GLU A 82 -25.54 7.36 -5.96
N THR A 83 -24.47 7.71 -6.68
CA THR A 83 -23.14 7.14 -6.44
C THR A 83 -22.66 7.48 -5.04
N VAL A 84 -22.78 8.75 -4.62
CA VAL A 84 -22.38 9.19 -3.28
C VAL A 84 -23.17 8.47 -2.19
N GLU A 85 -24.50 8.35 -2.34
CA GLU A 85 -25.34 7.62 -1.38
C GLU A 85 -25.00 6.12 -1.35
N THR A 86 -24.67 5.52 -2.50
CA THR A 86 -24.20 4.13 -2.56
C THR A 86 -22.89 3.94 -1.80
N LEU A 87 -21.91 4.82 -2.03
CA LEU A 87 -20.61 4.77 -1.33
C LEU A 87 -20.78 4.90 0.19
N LYS A 88 -21.67 5.81 0.62
CA LYS A 88 -22.03 6.00 2.03
C LYS A 88 -22.70 4.77 2.62
N ALA A 89 -23.70 4.21 1.93
CA ALA A 89 -24.44 3.03 2.38
C ALA A 89 -23.54 1.79 2.51
N GLU A 90 -22.53 1.67 1.65
CA GLU A 90 -21.53 0.59 1.71
C GLU A 90 -20.44 0.83 2.76
N GLY A 91 -20.37 2.00 3.39
CA GLY A 91 -19.34 2.34 4.37
C GLY A 91 -17.94 2.49 3.75
N VAL A 92 -17.86 3.02 2.52
CA VAL A 92 -16.59 3.31 1.86
C VAL A 92 -15.86 4.40 2.63
N SER A 93 -14.64 4.12 3.11
CA SER A 93 -13.86 5.08 3.90
C SER A 93 -12.96 5.93 3.01
N VAL A 94 -12.41 5.35 1.94
CA VAL A 94 -11.44 5.99 1.06
C VAL A 94 -11.76 5.67 -0.40
N TYR A 95 -11.71 6.70 -1.25
CA TYR A 95 -12.13 6.61 -2.64
C TYR A 95 -11.14 7.31 -3.57
N GLU A 96 -10.45 6.55 -4.42
CA GLU A 96 -9.55 7.10 -5.44
C GLU A 96 -10.37 7.78 -6.56
N LEU A 97 -10.06 9.06 -6.80
CA LEU A 97 -10.64 9.87 -7.87
C LEU A 97 -9.77 9.83 -9.12
N HIS A 98 -9.89 8.72 -9.86
CA HIS A 98 -9.16 8.49 -11.09
C HIS A 98 -9.72 9.33 -12.25
N GLY A 99 -8.85 9.78 -13.15
CA GLY A 99 -9.24 10.58 -14.32
C GLY A 99 -9.69 12.01 -14.01
N SER A 100 -9.51 12.50 -12.79
CA SER A 100 -9.84 13.88 -12.37
C SER A 100 -8.79 14.95 -12.77
N PHE A 101 -7.91 14.60 -13.71
CA PHE A 101 -6.73 15.37 -14.12
C PHE A 101 -6.64 15.49 -15.64
N TRP A 102 -5.81 16.40 -16.16
CA TRP A 102 -5.74 16.67 -17.60
C TRP A 102 -5.08 15.57 -18.41
N GLN A 103 -3.87 15.14 -18.04
CA GLN A 103 -3.17 14.02 -18.67
C GLN A 103 -2.06 13.48 -17.77
N TYR A 104 -1.53 12.29 -18.07
CA TYR A 104 -0.38 11.79 -17.34
C TYR A 104 0.85 12.66 -17.59
N GLY A 105 1.59 12.92 -16.52
CA GLY A 105 2.71 13.85 -16.50
C GLY A 105 2.31 15.33 -16.49
N TRP A 106 1.01 15.67 -16.50
CA TRP A 106 0.52 17.05 -16.40
C TRP A 106 -0.91 17.09 -15.83
N TRP A 107 -1.03 17.14 -14.51
CA TRP A 107 -2.30 16.92 -13.82
C TRP A 107 -3.22 18.13 -13.84
N THR A 108 -2.67 19.34 -13.67
CA THR A 108 -3.43 20.59 -13.65
C THR A 108 -2.65 21.76 -14.28
N ARG A 109 -3.33 22.88 -14.50
CA ARG A 109 -2.76 24.09 -15.11
C ARG A 109 -3.18 25.34 -14.36
N LYS A 110 -2.36 26.40 -14.48
CA LYS A 110 -2.62 27.69 -13.82
C LYS A 110 -3.92 28.34 -14.32
N ASP A 111 -4.24 28.20 -15.60
CA ASP A 111 -5.49 28.72 -16.17
C ASP A 111 -6.72 27.98 -15.66
N PHE A 112 -6.65 26.65 -15.46
CA PHE A 112 -7.72 25.88 -14.83
C PHE A 112 -8.00 26.36 -13.39
N ILE A 113 -6.95 26.72 -12.65
CA ILE A 113 -7.08 27.23 -11.28
C ILE A 113 -7.59 28.67 -11.28
N ALA A 114 -7.17 29.50 -12.24
CA ALA A 114 -7.59 30.89 -12.36
C ALA A 114 -9.05 31.05 -12.82
N GLN A 115 -9.57 30.07 -13.57
CA GLN A 115 -10.94 30.03 -14.08
C GLN A 115 -11.63 28.72 -13.68
N PRO A 116 -11.83 28.48 -12.37
CA PRO A 116 -12.20 27.17 -11.86
C PRO A 116 -13.59 26.69 -12.32
N ASP A 117 -14.49 27.61 -12.68
CA ASP A 117 -15.86 27.30 -13.10
C ASP A 117 -16.01 27.15 -14.62
N THR A 118 -15.14 27.77 -15.41
CA THR A 118 -15.33 27.91 -16.88
C THR A 118 -14.24 27.24 -17.70
N ALA A 119 -13.03 27.07 -17.16
CA ALA A 119 -11.96 26.41 -17.89
C ALA A 119 -12.16 24.89 -17.83
N GLU A 120 -12.74 24.37 -18.90
CA GLU A 120 -12.99 22.94 -19.07
C GLU A 120 -11.73 22.18 -19.48
N PHE A 121 -11.60 20.95 -19.00
CA PHE A 121 -10.60 20.00 -19.46
C PHE A 121 -11.17 18.59 -19.54
N LEU A 122 -10.63 17.81 -20.48
CA LEU A 122 -10.90 16.39 -20.63
C LEU A 122 -9.63 15.63 -20.26
N CYS A 123 -9.76 14.58 -19.44
CA CYS A 123 -8.64 13.69 -19.16
C CYS A 123 -8.24 12.96 -20.45
N ARG A 124 -7.10 13.31 -21.05
CA ARG A 124 -6.65 12.70 -22.32
C ARG A 124 -6.40 11.20 -22.19
N SER A 125 -5.94 10.75 -21.02
CA SER A 125 -5.66 9.34 -20.76
C SER A 125 -6.94 8.52 -20.56
N HIS A 126 -8.02 9.16 -20.07
CA HIS A 126 -9.31 8.52 -19.77
C HIS A 126 -10.47 9.42 -20.23
N PRO A 127 -10.63 9.62 -21.56
CA PRO A 127 -11.58 10.58 -22.09
C PRO A 127 -13.00 10.07 -21.82
N THR A 128 -13.69 10.74 -20.92
CA THR A 128 -15.07 10.43 -20.54
C THR A 128 -15.93 11.67 -20.74
N GLU A 129 -15.88 12.62 -19.81
CA GLU A 129 -16.56 13.91 -19.92
C GLU A 129 -15.61 15.05 -19.59
N LYS A 130 -15.97 16.26 -20.06
CA LYS A 130 -15.27 17.47 -19.66
C LYS A 130 -15.55 17.79 -18.20
N MET A 131 -14.56 18.31 -17.50
CA MET A 131 -14.62 18.68 -16.10
C MET A 131 -14.06 20.08 -15.89
N THR A 132 -14.35 20.67 -14.74
CA THR A 132 -13.76 21.92 -14.26
C THR A 132 -13.21 21.73 -12.86
N VAL A 133 -12.31 22.60 -12.41
CA VAL A 133 -11.75 22.53 -11.05
C VAL A 133 -12.87 22.71 -10.01
N ALA A 134 -13.83 23.60 -10.25
CA ALA A 134 -14.98 23.81 -9.37
C ALA A 134 -15.91 22.59 -9.33
N GLY A 135 -16.14 21.95 -10.48
CA GLY A 135 -16.91 20.69 -10.57
C GLY A 135 -16.26 19.58 -9.74
N ASN A 136 -14.94 19.44 -9.84
CA ASN A 136 -14.19 18.48 -9.02
C ASN A 136 -14.29 18.81 -7.52
N ARG A 137 -14.12 20.08 -7.14
CA ARG A 137 -14.28 20.54 -5.74
C ARG A 137 -15.68 20.25 -5.18
N LYS A 138 -16.73 20.43 -5.99
CA LYS A 138 -18.12 20.11 -5.59
C LYS A 138 -18.25 18.64 -5.17
N TRP A 139 -17.72 17.72 -5.97
CA TRP A 139 -17.78 16.29 -5.65
C TRP A 139 -16.91 15.90 -4.46
N ILE A 140 -15.72 16.50 -4.33
CA ILE A 140 -14.85 16.33 -3.15
C ILE A 140 -15.61 16.68 -1.87
N ARG A 141 -16.34 17.81 -1.83
CA ARG A 141 -17.17 18.19 -0.69
C ARG A 141 -18.30 17.20 -0.43
N LYS A 142 -19.03 16.79 -1.47
CA LYS A 142 -20.14 15.83 -1.32
C LYS A 142 -19.66 14.50 -0.74
N LEU A 143 -18.56 13.95 -1.25
CA LEU A 143 -17.96 12.72 -0.74
C LEU A 143 -17.50 12.89 0.72
N THR A 144 -16.83 14.00 1.04
CA THR A 144 -16.37 14.29 2.41
C THR A 144 -17.54 14.42 3.39
N GLN A 145 -18.62 15.10 2.99
CA GLN A 145 -19.87 15.21 3.77
C GLN A 145 -20.55 13.85 3.97
N ALA A 146 -20.39 12.93 3.02
CA ALA A 146 -20.87 11.56 3.12
C ALA A 146 -19.94 10.64 3.96
N GLY A 147 -18.85 11.17 4.52
CA GLY A 147 -17.89 10.39 5.32
C GLY A 147 -16.88 9.60 4.48
N VAL A 148 -16.83 9.83 3.16
CA VAL A 148 -15.88 9.19 2.24
C VAL A 148 -14.69 10.11 2.02
N ALA A 149 -13.47 9.59 2.06
CA ALA A 149 -12.26 10.36 1.78
C ALA A 149 -11.86 10.31 0.29
N PRO A 150 -12.15 11.36 -0.50
CA PRO A 150 -11.72 11.41 -1.90
C PRO A 150 -10.21 11.65 -2.02
N ILE A 151 -9.47 10.70 -2.57
CA ILE A 151 -8.03 10.82 -2.78
C ILE A 151 -7.77 11.13 -4.25
N MET A 152 -7.18 12.30 -4.53
CA MET A 152 -6.97 12.78 -5.89
C MET A 152 -5.82 12.05 -6.57
N TYR A 153 -6.04 11.53 -7.77
CA TYR A 153 -4.98 10.92 -8.56
C TYR A 153 -3.89 11.94 -8.89
N PHE A 154 -2.65 11.59 -8.58
CA PHE A 154 -1.44 12.38 -8.79
C PHE A 154 -0.27 11.43 -9.09
N TYR A 155 0.85 11.97 -9.58
CA TYR A 155 2.13 11.29 -9.77
C TYR A 155 2.12 10.01 -10.62
N ASN A 156 2.97 10.02 -11.64
CA ASN A 156 3.21 8.86 -12.46
C ASN A 156 4.63 8.94 -13.01
N VAL A 157 5.18 7.82 -13.45
CA VAL A 157 6.54 7.73 -13.99
C VAL A 157 6.60 7.93 -15.51
N HIS A 158 5.50 8.37 -16.11
CA HIS A 158 5.37 8.55 -17.56
C HIS A 158 4.48 9.74 -17.93
N ALA A 159 4.62 10.18 -19.18
CA ALA A 159 3.80 11.23 -19.78
C ALA A 159 3.50 10.92 -21.25
N HIS A 160 2.55 11.65 -21.83
CA HIS A 160 2.23 11.56 -23.26
C HIS A 160 3.42 11.99 -24.13
N ARG A 161 3.61 11.30 -25.26
CA ARG A 161 4.72 11.52 -26.20
C ARG A 161 4.92 12.99 -26.60
N ASP A 162 3.85 13.67 -27.01
CA ASP A 162 3.88 15.07 -27.44
C ASP A 162 4.36 16.02 -26.34
N THR A 163 4.00 15.70 -25.10
CA THR A 163 4.36 16.45 -23.90
C THR A 163 5.84 16.25 -23.59
N ILE A 164 6.33 15.02 -23.72
CA ILE A 164 7.74 14.69 -23.56
C ILE A 164 8.58 15.41 -24.60
N GLU A 165 8.23 15.30 -25.88
CA GLU A 165 8.98 15.93 -26.98
C GLU A 165 9.11 17.44 -26.78
N LYS A 166 8.07 18.08 -26.25
CA LYS A 166 8.05 19.54 -26.02
C LYS A 166 8.73 19.97 -24.72
N HIS A 167 8.64 19.20 -23.65
CA HIS A 167 9.00 19.67 -22.31
C HIS A 167 10.04 18.82 -21.57
N PHE A 168 10.10 17.51 -21.84
CA PHE A 168 10.85 16.55 -21.02
C PHE A 168 11.72 15.60 -21.87
N LYS A 169 12.15 16.03 -23.06
CA LYS A 169 12.91 15.21 -24.00
C LYS A 169 14.19 14.62 -23.38
N ASP A 170 14.83 15.39 -22.50
CA ASP A 170 16.09 15.04 -21.85
C ASP A 170 15.90 14.08 -20.66
N ASP A 171 14.65 13.82 -20.26
CA ASP A 171 14.29 12.86 -19.21
C ASP A 171 13.74 11.54 -19.76
N LEU A 172 13.60 11.40 -21.09
CA LEU A 172 13.00 10.22 -21.74
C LEU A 172 13.85 8.96 -21.53
N PHE A 173 13.25 7.92 -20.95
CA PHE A 173 13.92 6.63 -20.81
C PHE A 173 14.16 5.98 -22.16
N ARG A 174 15.39 5.48 -22.34
CA ARG A 174 15.77 4.66 -23.48
C ARG A 174 16.33 3.31 -23.06
N ASP A 175 16.01 2.29 -23.85
CA ASP A 175 16.58 0.96 -23.69
C ASP A 175 18.04 0.90 -24.18
N GLU A 176 18.65 -0.28 -24.11
CA GLU A 176 20.05 -0.50 -24.51
C GLU A 176 20.33 -0.13 -25.99
N ARG A 177 19.29 -0.15 -26.83
CA ARG A 177 19.33 0.15 -28.27
C ARG A 177 18.86 1.58 -28.58
N ASP A 178 18.84 2.45 -27.57
CA ASP A 178 18.41 3.84 -27.67
C ASP A 178 16.92 4.04 -28.02
N ARG A 179 16.07 3.01 -27.85
CA ARG A 179 14.64 3.12 -28.17
C ARG A 179 13.85 3.65 -26.97
N PRO A 180 12.89 4.57 -27.17
CA PRO A 180 11.99 5.03 -26.12
C PRO A 180 11.24 3.88 -25.46
N MET A 181 11.16 3.90 -24.12
CA MET A 181 10.50 2.83 -23.36
C MET A 181 9.07 3.24 -22.98
N SER A 182 8.09 2.60 -23.62
CA SER A 182 6.67 2.81 -23.28
C SER A 182 6.36 2.18 -21.91
N GLN A 183 5.63 2.91 -21.07
CA GLN A 183 5.15 2.40 -19.78
C GLN A 183 3.69 1.99 -19.84
N TYR A 184 2.87 2.81 -20.48
CA TYR A 184 1.44 2.64 -20.51
C TYR A 184 0.90 3.03 -21.88
N ARG A 185 0.02 2.18 -22.43
CA ARG A 185 -0.46 2.29 -23.82
C ARG A 185 0.71 2.47 -24.82
N SER A 186 0.45 2.80 -26.08
CA SER A 186 1.49 2.92 -27.10
C SER A 186 2.12 4.32 -27.19
N ASN A 187 1.56 5.30 -26.49
CA ASN A 187 1.90 6.73 -26.63
C ASN A 187 2.35 7.40 -25.33
N GLU A 188 2.61 6.64 -24.26
CA GLU A 188 3.04 7.19 -22.97
C GLU A 188 4.34 6.53 -22.50
N PHE A 189 5.38 7.34 -22.37
CA PHE A 189 6.75 6.87 -22.20
C PHE A 189 7.31 7.22 -20.82
N THR A 190 8.19 6.35 -20.34
CA THR A 190 8.80 6.47 -19.01
C THR A 190 9.79 7.65 -18.95
N LEU A 191 9.80 8.35 -17.82
CA LEU A 191 10.64 9.52 -17.59
C LEU A 191 11.50 9.37 -16.34
N ARG A 192 12.70 9.95 -16.39
CA ARG A 192 13.56 10.19 -15.23
C ARG A 192 12.96 11.30 -14.38
N GLY A 193 12.76 11.00 -13.10
CA GLY A 193 12.21 11.93 -12.13
C GLY A 193 13.15 12.08 -10.94
N VAL A 194 14.02 13.08 -10.99
CA VAL A 194 14.78 13.57 -9.82
C VAL A 194 14.50 15.06 -9.65
N PRO A 195 14.53 15.62 -8.43
CA PRO A 195 14.12 17.01 -8.16
C PRO A 195 14.78 18.07 -9.05
N GLU A 196 15.98 17.81 -9.54
CA GLU A 196 16.77 18.72 -10.37
C GLU A 196 16.45 18.61 -11.87
N SER A 197 15.84 17.51 -12.32
CA SER A 197 15.53 17.26 -13.73
C SER A 197 14.32 18.07 -14.21
N GLY A 198 14.13 18.16 -15.53
CA GLY A 198 13.04 18.93 -16.12
C GLY A 198 11.68 18.40 -15.68
N TYR A 199 11.51 17.08 -15.80
CA TYR A 199 10.31 16.39 -15.34
C TYR A 199 10.16 16.44 -13.82
N GLY A 200 11.22 16.23 -13.04
CA GLY A 200 11.10 16.26 -11.57
C GLY A 200 10.72 17.63 -11.03
N LYS A 201 11.31 18.71 -11.54
CA LYS A 201 10.88 20.10 -11.22
C LYS A 201 9.42 20.32 -11.55
N HIS A 202 8.98 19.85 -12.73
CA HIS A 202 7.59 19.95 -13.15
C HIS A 202 6.65 19.20 -12.21
N VAL A 203 6.97 17.96 -11.83
CA VAL A 203 6.15 17.16 -10.91
C VAL A 203 6.02 17.84 -9.54
N LEU A 204 7.10 18.44 -9.03
CA LEU A 204 7.05 19.21 -7.78
C LEU A 204 6.20 20.49 -7.90
N GLU A 205 6.27 21.20 -9.03
CA GLU A 205 5.36 22.33 -9.31
C GLU A 205 3.90 21.84 -9.41
N GLN A 206 3.66 20.70 -10.07
CA GLN A 206 2.32 20.11 -10.16
C GLN A 206 1.78 19.71 -8.80
N ALA A 207 2.61 19.22 -7.87
CA ALA A 207 2.18 18.98 -6.49
C ALA A 207 1.67 20.27 -5.83
N ASP A 208 2.40 21.38 -5.98
CA ASP A 208 1.99 22.69 -5.45
C ASP A 208 0.71 23.21 -6.13
N LEU A 209 0.55 23.00 -7.43
CA LEU A 209 -0.66 23.38 -8.16
C LEU A 209 -1.85 22.51 -7.78
N MET A 210 -1.66 21.21 -7.53
CA MET A 210 -2.72 20.30 -7.07
C MET A 210 -3.21 20.69 -5.67
N LEU A 211 -2.31 21.10 -4.77
CA LEU A 211 -2.68 21.65 -3.46
C LEU A 211 -3.53 22.93 -3.58
N LYS A 212 -3.18 23.82 -4.52
CA LYS A 212 -3.98 25.02 -4.83
C LYS A 212 -5.32 24.70 -5.49
N ALA A 213 -5.33 23.72 -6.39
CA ALA A 213 -6.52 23.30 -7.11
C ALA A 213 -7.52 22.61 -6.16
N TYR A 214 -7.04 21.78 -5.23
CA TYR A 214 -7.90 20.92 -4.40
C TYR A 214 -7.55 21.03 -2.90
N PRO A 215 -7.68 22.22 -2.28
CA PRO A 215 -7.30 22.42 -0.88
C PRO A 215 -8.18 21.65 0.10
N GLU A 216 -9.38 21.24 -0.31
CA GLU A 216 -10.32 20.46 0.51
C GLU A 216 -10.11 18.95 0.41
N ALA A 217 -9.35 18.46 -0.58
CA ALA A 217 -9.08 17.03 -0.71
C ALA A 217 -8.30 16.52 0.52
N PRO A 218 -8.66 15.37 1.11
CA PRO A 218 -7.94 14.78 2.23
C PRO A 218 -6.56 14.24 1.87
N GLY A 219 -6.32 13.90 0.60
CA GLY A 219 -5.04 13.31 0.19
C GLY A 219 -4.86 13.15 -1.31
N PHE A 220 -3.71 12.60 -1.67
CA PHE A 220 -3.31 12.30 -3.04
C PHE A 220 -2.90 10.84 -3.20
N PHE A 221 -3.19 10.28 -4.38
CA PHE A 221 -2.88 8.91 -4.76
C PHE A 221 -1.75 8.96 -5.76
N LEU A 222 -0.61 8.35 -5.46
CA LEU A 222 0.59 8.33 -6.29
C LEU A 222 0.77 6.95 -6.92
N ASP A 223 0.69 6.88 -8.23
CA ASP A 223 0.58 5.61 -8.92
C ASP A 223 1.96 4.97 -9.24
N ASN A 224 1.93 3.68 -9.57
CA ASN A 224 2.98 2.98 -10.31
C ASN A 224 4.31 2.75 -9.56
N TYR A 225 4.28 2.58 -8.24
CA TYR A 225 5.46 2.43 -7.37
C TYR A 225 6.17 1.07 -7.46
N SER A 226 5.64 0.12 -8.22
CA SER A 226 6.27 -1.19 -8.44
C SER A 226 6.83 -1.38 -9.84
N ILE A 227 6.85 -0.35 -10.68
CA ILE A 227 7.52 -0.48 -11.97
C ILE A 227 9.01 -0.39 -11.74
N HIS A 228 9.72 -1.32 -12.36
CA HIS A 228 11.16 -1.40 -12.29
C HIS A 228 11.71 -1.52 -13.70
N MET A 229 12.42 -0.46 -14.12
CA MET A 229 13.01 -0.31 -15.44
C MET A 229 14.35 0.38 -15.28
N VAL A 230 15.27 0.08 -16.19
CA VAL A 230 16.57 0.76 -16.26
C VAL A 230 16.64 1.60 -17.53
N SER A 231 17.13 2.82 -17.40
CA SER A 231 17.38 3.70 -18.53
C SER A 231 18.86 3.75 -18.89
N PHE A 232 19.19 3.47 -20.15
CA PHE A 232 20.56 3.62 -20.68
C PHE A 232 20.88 5.03 -21.15
N ALA A 233 19.90 5.93 -21.19
CA ALA A 233 20.09 7.35 -21.49
C ALA A 233 20.54 8.18 -20.29
N HIS A 234 20.49 7.60 -19.08
CA HIS A 234 20.68 8.32 -17.83
C HIS A 234 21.59 7.55 -16.88
N ASP A 235 22.09 8.24 -15.86
CA ASP A 235 22.99 7.72 -14.83
C ASP A 235 22.51 8.21 -13.47
N ASP A 236 22.23 7.28 -12.55
CA ASP A 236 21.81 7.60 -11.18
C ASP A 236 22.98 7.68 -10.18
N GLY A 237 24.22 7.45 -10.64
CA GLY A 237 25.40 7.47 -9.79
C GLY A 237 25.90 6.08 -9.38
N VAL A 238 25.04 5.06 -9.39
CA VAL A 238 25.31 3.78 -8.71
C VAL A 238 24.97 2.56 -9.57
N THR A 239 23.95 2.65 -10.41
CA THR A 239 23.42 1.52 -11.16
C THR A 239 24.22 1.27 -12.43
N MET A 240 24.60 0.02 -12.66
CA MET A 240 25.30 -0.43 -13.84
C MET A 240 24.71 -1.74 -14.38
N VAL A 241 24.53 -1.81 -15.71
CA VAL A 241 24.11 -3.02 -16.41
C VAL A 241 25.14 -3.31 -17.51
N ARG A 242 25.75 -4.50 -17.49
CA ARG A 242 26.80 -4.91 -18.44
C ARG A 242 27.94 -3.87 -18.56
N ASN A 243 28.43 -3.40 -17.41
CA ASN A 243 29.48 -2.38 -17.32
C ASN A 243 29.12 -1.01 -17.95
N ARG A 244 27.84 -0.71 -18.18
CA ARG A 244 27.36 0.61 -18.61
C ARG A 244 26.61 1.28 -17.46
N PRO A 245 26.84 2.58 -17.18
CA PRO A 245 26.03 3.31 -16.23
C PRO A 245 24.60 3.43 -16.76
N VAL A 246 23.64 3.22 -15.87
CA VAL A 246 22.21 3.33 -16.15
C VAL A 246 21.51 4.07 -15.00
N TYR A 247 20.23 4.37 -15.17
CA TYR A 247 19.38 4.91 -14.12
C TYR A 247 18.28 3.90 -13.78
N ASP A 248 18.18 3.52 -12.50
CA ASP A 248 17.08 2.70 -11.98
C ASP A 248 15.84 3.56 -11.73
N LEU A 249 14.71 3.22 -12.37
CA LEU A 249 13.44 3.90 -12.17
C LEU A 249 13.00 3.95 -10.71
N ASN A 250 13.33 2.93 -9.92
CA ASN A 250 12.98 2.90 -8.50
C ASN A 250 13.54 4.10 -7.74
N ARG A 251 14.61 4.73 -8.27
CA ARG A 251 15.16 5.98 -7.74
C ARG A 251 14.17 7.15 -7.82
N ASN A 252 13.27 7.18 -8.82
CA ASN A 252 12.18 8.16 -8.86
C ASN A 252 11.31 8.07 -7.60
N HIS A 253 10.97 6.84 -7.19
CA HIS A 253 10.13 6.59 -6.02
C HIS A 253 10.85 6.82 -4.71
N GLN A 254 12.18 6.73 -4.66
CA GLN A 254 12.96 6.97 -3.44
C GLN A 254 13.34 8.44 -3.23
N VAL A 255 13.30 9.27 -4.28
CA VAL A 255 13.72 10.67 -4.21
C VAL A 255 12.56 11.62 -4.50
N LEU A 256 11.96 11.53 -5.69
CA LEU A 256 10.90 12.44 -6.11
C LEU A 256 9.58 12.15 -5.39
N GLY A 257 9.23 10.87 -5.20
CA GLY A 257 8.04 10.44 -4.46
C GLY A 257 7.96 11.07 -3.05
N PRO A 258 8.94 10.83 -2.18
CA PRO A 258 9.01 11.43 -0.84
C PRO A 258 8.97 12.95 -0.85
N ALA A 259 9.61 13.62 -1.82
CA ALA A 259 9.56 15.07 -1.92
C ALA A 259 8.13 15.59 -2.22
N CYS A 260 7.35 14.88 -3.06
CA CYS A 260 5.93 15.18 -3.24
C CYS A 260 5.12 14.90 -1.97
N MET A 261 5.31 13.73 -1.36
CA MET A 261 4.58 13.33 -0.15
C MET A 261 4.83 14.28 1.02
N GLU A 262 6.06 14.78 1.18
CA GLU A 262 6.40 15.77 2.20
C GLU A 262 5.64 17.08 1.99
N LYS A 263 5.55 17.59 0.76
CA LYS A 263 4.72 18.77 0.44
C LYS A 263 3.26 18.55 0.84
N PHE A 264 2.72 17.37 0.55
CA PHE A 264 1.35 17.00 0.90
C PHE A 264 1.15 16.88 2.41
N HIS A 265 2.04 16.19 3.14
CA HIS A 265 2.00 16.07 4.60
C HIS A 265 2.09 17.44 5.28
N ARG A 266 2.97 18.34 4.81
CA ARG A 266 3.06 19.73 5.33
C ARG A 266 1.76 20.52 5.14
N ALA A 267 0.96 20.18 4.12
CA ALA A 267 -0.37 20.73 3.89
C ALA A 267 -1.50 19.95 4.60
N GLY A 268 -1.17 19.04 5.52
CA GLY A 268 -2.13 18.23 6.28
C GLY A 268 -2.86 17.17 5.46
N LYS A 269 -2.25 16.72 4.35
CA LYS A 269 -2.80 15.73 3.42
C LYS A 269 -2.19 14.36 3.64
N ILE A 270 -2.95 13.31 3.38
CA ILE A 270 -2.43 11.93 3.38
C ILE A 270 -1.96 11.52 1.98
N ASN A 271 -1.12 10.50 1.93
CA ASN A 271 -0.56 9.94 0.70
C ASN A 271 -0.90 8.45 0.59
N MET A 272 -1.51 8.07 -0.51
CA MET A 272 -1.71 6.67 -0.88
C MET A 272 -0.82 6.36 -2.08
N ILE A 273 -0.20 5.18 -2.11
CA ILE A 273 0.58 4.74 -3.29
C ILE A 273 -0.02 3.49 -3.92
N ASN A 274 0.16 3.33 -5.23
CA ASN A 274 -0.15 2.06 -5.90
C ASN A 274 1.08 1.16 -5.98
N LYS A 275 1.00 0.03 -5.27
CA LYS A 275 2.05 -0.99 -5.15
C LYS A 275 3.33 -0.41 -4.52
N CYS A 276 4.38 -1.22 -4.40
CA CYS A 276 5.73 -0.75 -4.17
C CYS A 276 6.73 -1.87 -4.48
N MET A 277 7.86 -1.54 -5.09
CA MET A 277 8.93 -2.51 -5.35
C MET A 277 9.76 -2.81 -4.10
N THR A 278 10.05 -1.78 -3.32
CA THR A 278 10.92 -1.86 -2.13
C THR A 278 10.30 -1.13 -0.95
N ILE A 279 10.73 -1.45 0.26
CA ILE A 279 10.26 -0.76 1.48
C ILE A 279 10.64 0.72 1.43
N GLU A 280 11.84 1.02 0.93
CA GLU A 280 12.39 2.36 0.80
C GLU A 280 11.55 3.25 -0.13
N SER A 281 11.01 2.66 -1.21
CA SER A 281 10.12 3.37 -2.14
C SER A 281 8.79 3.78 -1.51
N ALA A 282 8.42 3.18 -0.38
CA ALA A 282 7.19 3.49 0.34
C ALA A 282 7.39 4.54 1.44
N ARG A 283 8.56 5.18 1.55
CA ARG A 283 8.81 6.26 2.51
C ARG A 283 7.81 7.40 2.31
N GLY A 284 7.14 7.81 3.38
CA GLY A 284 6.11 8.86 3.37
C GLY A 284 4.72 8.41 2.91
N ALA A 285 4.54 7.15 2.49
CA ALA A 285 3.21 6.64 2.14
C ALA A 285 2.41 6.28 3.40
N ASP A 286 1.15 6.69 3.44
CA ASP A 286 0.24 6.42 4.56
C ASP A 286 -0.63 5.18 4.34
N MET A 287 -0.87 4.83 3.07
CA MET A 287 -1.65 3.69 2.63
C MET A 287 -1.05 3.13 1.34
N VAL A 288 -1.21 1.83 1.12
CA VAL A 288 -0.73 1.16 -0.09
C VAL A 288 -1.86 0.38 -0.73
N LEU A 289 -2.11 0.66 -2.01
CA LEU A 289 -2.94 -0.15 -2.88
C LEU A 289 -2.13 -1.34 -3.43
N ALA A 290 -2.74 -2.51 -3.46
CA ALA A 290 -2.18 -3.73 -3.99
C ALA A 290 -2.99 -4.20 -5.19
N GLU A 291 -2.65 -3.69 -6.37
CA GLU A 291 -3.12 -4.25 -7.62
C GLU A 291 -2.22 -5.43 -8.01
N THR A 292 -2.63 -6.63 -7.59
CA THR A 292 -1.95 -7.89 -7.88
C THR A 292 -2.94 -9.03 -7.93
N ARG A 293 -2.54 -10.15 -8.53
CA ARG A 293 -3.27 -11.43 -8.48
C ARG A 293 -2.56 -12.48 -7.62
N GLY A 294 -1.27 -12.30 -7.34
CA GLY A 294 -0.44 -13.29 -6.67
C GLY A 294 -0.38 -13.10 -5.16
N LEU A 295 -0.62 -14.17 -4.39
CA LEU A 295 -0.48 -14.16 -2.93
C LEU A 295 0.95 -13.83 -2.48
N GLY A 296 1.97 -14.28 -3.22
CA GLY A 296 3.37 -14.01 -2.89
C GLY A 296 3.68 -12.50 -2.83
N TYR A 297 3.26 -11.75 -3.84
CA TYR A 297 3.47 -10.30 -3.87
C TYR A 297 2.58 -9.57 -2.85
N TYR A 298 1.34 -10.01 -2.63
CA TYR A 298 0.49 -9.44 -1.59
C TYR A 298 1.09 -9.63 -0.18
N LYS A 299 1.72 -10.78 0.10
CA LYS A 299 2.48 -11.03 1.34
C LYS A 299 3.67 -10.08 1.49
N GLN A 300 4.40 -9.80 0.41
CA GLN A 300 5.50 -8.82 0.43
C GLN A 300 4.98 -7.42 0.78
N LEU A 301 3.89 -6.98 0.13
CA LEU A 301 3.26 -5.70 0.43
C LEU A 301 2.74 -5.63 1.87
N ALA A 302 2.26 -6.74 2.45
CA ALA A 302 1.84 -6.79 3.85
C ALA A 302 2.99 -6.48 4.83
N LEU A 303 4.22 -6.91 4.51
CA LEU A 303 5.41 -6.56 5.29
C LEU A 303 5.77 -5.08 5.13
N VAL A 304 5.72 -4.53 3.91
CA VAL A 304 5.88 -3.07 3.71
C VAL A 304 4.81 -2.30 4.48
N CYS A 305 3.60 -2.87 4.57
CA CYS A 305 2.46 -2.30 5.25
C CYS A 305 2.34 -2.70 6.72
N SER A 306 3.46 -2.97 7.39
CA SER A 306 3.45 -3.40 8.79
C SER A 306 2.67 -2.44 9.70
N PHE A 307 2.77 -1.12 9.49
CA PHE A 307 2.07 -0.14 10.31
C PHE A 307 1.06 0.72 9.53
N ARG A 308 0.77 0.42 8.26
CA ARG A 308 -0.13 1.22 7.39
C ARG A 308 -1.18 0.37 6.73
N ALA A 309 -2.24 0.97 6.19
CA ALA A 309 -3.28 0.23 5.50
C ALA A 309 -2.77 -0.42 4.21
N LEU A 310 -3.16 -1.67 3.99
CA LEU A 310 -2.97 -2.42 2.75
C LEU A 310 -4.34 -2.68 2.12
N LEU A 311 -4.57 -2.15 0.94
CA LEU A 311 -5.86 -2.15 0.25
C LEU A 311 -5.71 -2.93 -1.05
N PRO A 312 -6.38 -4.06 -1.30
CA PRO A 312 -6.32 -4.71 -2.60
C PRO A 312 -7.07 -3.86 -3.65
N LEU A 313 -6.82 -4.14 -4.93
CA LEU A 313 -7.72 -3.74 -6.01
C LEU A 313 -8.00 -4.95 -6.89
N GLY A 314 -9.23 -5.45 -6.84
CA GLY A 314 -9.66 -6.57 -7.68
C GLY A 314 -8.86 -7.84 -7.41
N TRP A 315 -8.40 -8.04 -6.18
CA TRP A 315 -7.51 -9.16 -5.85
C TRP A 315 -8.29 -10.49 -5.90
N ARG A 316 -7.77 -11.42 -6.69
CA ARG A 316 -8.34 -12.77 -6.85
C ARG A 316 -7.22 -13.80 -6.75
N PRO A 317 -6.93 -14.33 -5.56
CA PRO A 317 -5.98 -15.44 -5.46
C PRO A 317 -6.56 -16.64 -6.24
N GLY A 318 -5.75 -17.22 -7.14
CA GLY A 318 -6.19 -18.36 -7.95
C GLY A 318 -6.49 -19.62 -7.12
N GLY A 319 -7.38 -20.47 -7.64
CA GLY A 319 -7.66 -21.83 -7.15
C GLY A 319 -8.66 -21.96 -5.99
N GLY A 320 -9.50 -23.01 -6.01
CA GLY A 320 -10.41 -23.41 -4.91
C GLY A 320 -11.92 -23.22 -5.19
N HIS A 321 -12.76 -23.85 -4.35
CA HIS A 321 -14.23 -23.86 -4.46
C HIS A 321 -14.92 -22.53 -4.07
N ASP A 322 -14.27 -21.64 -3.33
CA ASP A 322 -14.75 -20.27 -3.03
C ASP A 322 -13.58 -19.27 -3.04
N THR A 323 -13.28 -18.74 -4.22
CA THR A 323 -12.12 -17.86 -4.43
C THR A 323 -12.26 -16.50 -3.75
N LEU A 324 -13.49 -16.05 -3.46
CA LEU A 324 -13.75 -14.81 -2.73
C LEU A 324 -13.47 -14.98 -1.24
N GLU A 325 -14.05 -16.01 -0.60
CA GLU A 325 -13.83 -16.24 0.83
C GLU A 325 -12.33 -16.42 1.12
N ARG A 326 -11.63 -17.18 0.27
CA ARG A 326 -10.17 -17.34 0.38
C ARG A 326 -9.42 -16.00 0.28
N ALA A 327 -9.85 -15.10 -0.60
CA ALA A 327 -9.29 -13.75 -0.67
C ALA A 327 -9.50 -13.02 0.66
N MET A 328 -10.72 -13.02 1.20
CA MET A 328 -11.05 -12.35 2.45
C MET A 328 -10.31 -12.94 3.66
N GLN A 329 -10.12 -14.26 3.72
CA GLN A 329 -9.30 -14.93 4.74
C GLN A 329 -7.84 -14.46 4.68
N HIS A 330 -7.25 -14.37 3.49
CA HIS A 330 -5.89 -13.87 3.37
C HIS A 330 -5.77 -12.37 3.66
N ILE A 331 -6.75 -11.54 3.24
CA ILE A 331 -6.82 -10.12 3.61
C ILE A 331 -6.82 -10.00 5.14
N LEU A 332 -7.68 -10.77 5.82
CA LEU A 332 -7.78 -10.76 7.27
C LEU A 332 -6.46 -11.13 7.94
N VAL A 333 -5.88 -12.28 7.59
CA VAL A 333 -4.61 -12.75 8.20
C VAL A 333 -3.47 -11.78 7.91
N LEU A 334 -3.36 -11.24 6.72
CA LEU A 334 -2.26 -10.34 6.36
C LEU A 334 -2.48 -8.89 6.81
N GLY A 335 -3.59 -8.61 7.50
CA GLY A 335 -3.88 -7.30 8.03
C GLY A 335 -4.32 -6.26 6.99
N GLY A 336 -4.82 -6.72 5.85
CA GLY A 336 -5.38 -5.87 4.81
C GLY A 336 -6.80 -5.42 5.14
N LEU A 337 -7.28 -4.43 4.38
CA LEU A 337 -8.66 -3.96 4.40
C LEU A 337 -9.23 -4.09 2.98
N PRO A 338 -10.46 -4.58 2.79
CA PRO A 338 -10.96 -5.00 1.49
C PRO A 338 -11.32 -3.82 0.58
N ASP A 339 -11.55 -4.13 -0.69
CA ASP A 339 -12.01 -3.19 -1.70
C ASP A 339 -13.44 -3.48 -2.21
N ARG A 340 -14.09 -2.45 -2.77
CA ARG A 340 -15.47 -2.52 -3.27
C ARG A 340 -15.68 -3.55 -4.38
N THR A 341 -14.66 -3.86 -5.18
CA THR A 341 -14.82 -4.83 -6.28
C THR A 341 -15.02 -6.25 -5.76
N LEU A 342 -14.51 -6.57 -4.57
CA LEU A 342 -14.79 -7.83 -3.88
C LEU A 342 -16.27 -7.91 -3.45
N ARG A 343 -16.83 -6.81 -2.98
CA ARG A 343 -18.26 -6.71 -2.64
C ARG A 343 -19.14 -6.90 -3.87
N ALA A 344 -18.83 -6.20 -4.96
CA ALA A 344 -19.56 -6.33 -6.22
C ALA A 344 -19.46 -7.75 -6.80
N TRP A 345 -18.29 -8.39 -6.66
CA TRP A 345 -18.10 -9.78 -7.05
C TRP A 345 -18.97 -10.73 -6.22
N ASP A 346 -18.97 -10.59 -4.89
CA ASP A 346 -19.84 -11.40 -4.01
C ASP A 346 -21.30 -11.23 -4.40
N GLN A 347 -21.78 -9.99 -4.51
CA GLN A 347 -23.15 -9.68 -4.91
C GLN A 347 -23.52 -10.32 -6.25
N SER A 348 -22.60 -10.32 -7.24
CA SER A 348 -22.84 -10.96 -8.54
C SER A 348 -22.89 -12.49 -8.43
N ALA A 349 -22.13 -13.09 -7.51
CA ALA A 349 -22.02 -14.54 -7.38
C ALA A 349 -23.15 -15.17 -6.53
N SER A 350 -23.62 -14.48 -5.49
CA SER A 350 -24.59 -15.01 -4.52
C SER A 350 -25.92 -14.25 -4.50
N GLY A 351 -26.05 -13.14 -5.23
CA GLY A 351 -27.21 -12.25 -5.19
C GLY A 351 -27.29 -11.35 -3.94
N ASN A 352 -26.46 -11.58 -2.92
CA ASN A 352 -26.33 -10.76 -1.73
C ASN A 352 -24.88 -10.80 -1.24
N ALA A 353 -24.23 -9.66 -0.99
CA ALA A 353 -22.80 -9.57 -0.65
C ALA A 353 -22.43 -10.12 0.76
N GLN A 354 -23.03 -11.24 1.15
CA GLN A 354 -23.01 -11.81 2.48
C GLN A 354 -21.63 -12.27 2.93
N THR A 355 -20.82 -12.87 2.06
CA THR A 355 -19.46 -13.29 2.40
C THR A 355 -18.62 -12.06 2.69
N PHE A 356 -18.67 -11.07 1.80
CA PHE A 356 -17.97 -9.80 1.95
C PHE A 356 -18.38 -9.12 3.25
N ASP A 357 -19.68 -8.90 3.48
CA ASP A 357 -20.20 -8.16 4.64
C ASP A 357 -19.80 -8.85 5.97
N ARG A 358 -19.77 -10.19 5.99
CA ARG A 358 -19.34 -10.97 7.17
C ARG A 358 -17.86 -10.84 7.49
N TYR A 359 -17.00 -10.82 6.47
CA TYR A 359 -15.55 -10.63 6.67
C TYR A 359 -15.18 -9.16 6.86
N ARG A 360 -15.94 -8.23 6.28
CA ARG A 360 -15.69 -6.79 6.33
C ARG A 360 -15.53 -6.29 7.78
N ARG A 361 -16.45 -6.68 8.65
CA ARG A 361 -16.40 -6.34 10.08
C ARG A 361 -15.15 -6.88 10.81
N LEU A 362 -14.61 -8.02 10.36
CA LEU A 362 -13.41 -8.62 10.92
C LEU A 362 -12.20 -7.81 10.49
N THR A 363 -12.16 -7.40 9.22
CA THR A 363 -11.11 -6.51 8.71
C THR A 363 -11.20 -5.11 9.31
N ASP A 364 -12.40 -4.61 9.63
CA ASP A 364 -12.56 -3.30 10.31
C ASP A 364 -11.98 -3.27 11.72
N ALA A 365 -11.91 -4.43 12.39
CA ALA A 365 -11.19 -4.55 13.65
C ALA A 365 -9.67 -4.33 13.51
N LEU A 366 -9.13 -4.31 12.29
CA LEU A 366 -7.72 -4.13 11.97
C LEU A 366 -7.39 -2.71 11.48
N ILE A 367 -8.36 -1.78 11.48
CA ILE A 367 -8.08 -0.37 11.24
C ILE A 367 -7.04 0.12 12.27
N GLY A 368 -5.96 0.72 11.79
CA GLY A 368 -4.81 1.13 12.59
C GLY A 368 -3.92 -0.02 13.03
N LYS A 369 -3.96 -1.18 12.35
CA LYS A 369 -3.13 -2.32 12.74
C LYS A 369 -1.63 -1.98 12.74
N ARG A 370 -0.95 -2.54 13.73
CA ARG A 370 0.50 -2.56 13.87
C ARG A 370 0.92 -3.99 14.16
N TRP A 371 1.76 -4.57 13.31
CA TRP A 371 2.25 -5.94 13.55
C TRP A 371 3.02 -6.01 14.87
N VAL A 372 2.81 -7.09 15.65
CA VAL A 372 3.63 -7.37 16.84
C VAL A 372 4.90 -8.10 16.41
N PHE A 373 6.05 -7.56 16.81
CA PHE A 373 7.37 -8.07 16.40
C PHE A 373 8.17 -8.76 17.50
N GLU A 374 7.55 -8.96 18.67
CA GLU A 374 8.10 -9.78 19.74
C GLU A 374 8.30 -11.22 19.26
N PRO A 375 9.27 -11.97 19.81
CA PRO A 375 9.52 -13.36 19.41
C PRO A 375 8.33 -14.25 19.77
N HIS A 376 7.88 -15.07 18.82
CA HIS A 376 6.79 -16.04 19.03
C HIS A 376 5.56 -15.48 19.78
N PRO A 377 5.00 -14.34 19.35
CA PRO A 377 4.00 -13.62 20.14
C PRO A 377 2.63 -14.31 20.13
N LEU A 378 2.45 -15.31 19.27
CA LEU A 378 1.21 -16.00 19.03
C LEU A 378 1.50 -17.47 18.72
N THR A 379 0.84 -18.38 19.44
CA THR A 379 0.76 -19.80 19.10
C THR A 379 -0.68 -20.18 18.78
N VAL A 380 -0.91 -20.75 17.59
CA VAL A 380 -2.23 -21.18 17.11
C VAL A 380 -2.24 -22.69 16.87
N PRO A 381 -3.35 -23.40 17.18
CA PRO A 381 -3.42 -24.84 16.98
C PRO A 381 -3.66 -25.17 15.50
N PRO A 382 -2.97 -26.18 14.93
CA PRO A 382 -3.22 -26.62 13.55
C PRO A 382 -4.68 -27.03 13.31
N PRO A 383 -5.21 -26.81 12.10
CA PRO A 383 -4.61 -26.22 10.91
C PRO A 383 -4.86 -24.70 10.82
N LEU A 384 -5.16 -24.03 11.95
CA LEU A 384 -5.44 -22.60 11.91
C LEU A 384 -4.19 -21.81 11.55
N GLU A 385 -4.38 -20.79 10.73
CA GLU A 385 -3.39 -19.73 10.48
C GLU A 385 -3.82 -18.47 11.23
N GLY A 386 -2.85 -17.70 11.73
CA GLY A 386 -3.17 -16.47 12.43
C GLY A 386 -2.02 -15.48 12.53
N GLN A 387 -2.39 -14.23 12.82
CA GLN A 387 -1.48 -13.12 13.06
C GLN A 387 -1.97 -12.32 14.26
N ILE A 388 -1.08 -11.54 14.85
CA ILE A 388 -1.34 -10.70 16.01
C ILE A 388 -0.93 -9.26 15.71
N PHE A 389 -1.82 -8.34 16.05
CA PHE A 389 -1.69 -6.92 15.81
C PHE A 389 -2.01 -6.13 17.08
N ARG A 390 -1.38 -4.98 17.23
CA ARG A 390 -1.83 -3.91 18.13
C ARG A 390 -2.56 -2.86 17.32
N ILE A 391 -3.62 -2.29 17.88
CA ILE A 391 -4.34 -1.21 17.23
C ILE A 391 -3.81 0.14 17.71
N ASP A 392 -3.39 0.96 16.75
CA ASP A 392 -2.86 2.31 16.94
C ASP A 392 -3.79 3.18 17.78
N LYS A 393 -3.22 4.02 18.65
CA LYS A 393 -3.98 4.88 19.58
C LYS A 393 -4.91 5.89 18.88
N HIS A 394 -4.69 6.14 17.59
CA HIS A 394 -5.51 7.04 16.77
C HIS A 394 -6.63 6.33 15.99
N ALA A 395 -6.78 5.01 16.14
CA ALA A 395 -7.78 4.21 15.44
C ALA A 395 -9.00 3.88 16.32
N PRO A 396 -10.13 3.43 15.73
CA PRO A 396 -11.39 3.23 16.46
C PRO A 396 -11.31 2.22 17.62
N ARG A 397 -10.37 1.27 17.56
CA ARG A 397 -10.13 0.25 18.59
C ARG A 397 -8.80 0.46 19.32
N ALA A 398 -8.40 1.70 19.50
CA ALA A 398 -7.15 2.11 20.14
C ALA A 398 -6.79 1.27 21.38
N GLY A 399 -5.60 0.69 21.38
CA GLY A 399 -5.08 -0.11 22.50
C GLY A 399 -5.47 -1.58 22.49
N ASP A 400 -6.40 -2.00 21.61
CA ASP A 400 -6.74 -3.42 21.48
C ASP A 400 -5.55 -4.23 20.93
N VAL A 401 -5.41 -5.46 21.42
CA VAL A 401 -4.62 -6.52 20.79
C VAL A 401 -5.58 -7.40 20.01
N VAL A 402 -5.39 -7.50 18.71
CA VAL A 402 -6.25 -8.27 17.81
C VAL A 402 -5.48 -9.47 17.27
N VAL A 403 -6.04 -10.65 17.49
CA VAL A 403 -5.58 -11.90 16.88
C VAL A 403 -6.56 -12.29 15.78
N THR A 404 -6.04 -12.52 14.58
CA THR A 404 -6.82 -13.06 13.46
C THR A 404 -6.60 -14.56 13.38
N LEU A 405 -7.66 -15.34 13.15
CA LEU A 405 -7.59 -16.79 12.95
C LEU A 405 -8.41 -17.18 11.72
N VAL A 406 -7.86 -18.02 10.85
CA VAL A 406 -8.56 -18.61 9.71
C VAL A 406 -8.20 -20.09 9.55
N ASP A 407 -9.13 -20.88 9.02
CA ASP A 407 -8.86 -22.23 8.51
C ASP A 407 -9.02 -22.17 6.98
N PRO A 408 -7.94 -22.01 6.20
CA PRO A 408 -8.04 -21.75 4.76
C PRO A 408 -8.59 -22.94 3.96
N SER A 409 -8.76 -24.09 4.63
CA SER A 409 -9.36 -25.30 4.08
C SER A 409 -10.89 -25.35 4.25
N LYS A 410 -11.50 -24.42 5.00
CA LYS A 410 -12.93 -24.41 5.33
C LYS A 410 -13.62 -23.13 4.87
N SER A 411 -14.89 -23.27 4.53
CA SER A 411 -15.80 -22.15 4.33
C SER A 411 -16.64 -21.91 5.58
N TRP A 412 -16.93 -20.65 5.89
CA TRP A 412 -17.92 -20.30 6.92
C TRP A 412 -19.32 -20.85 6.59
N LYS A 413 -19.61 -21.06 5.29
CA LYS A 413 -20.88 -21.59 4.79
C LYS A 413 -21.11 -23.04 5.20
N ASP A 414 -20.03 -23.78 5.46
CA ASP A 414 -20.10 -25.18 5.90
C ASP A 414 -20.70 -25.30 7.31
N ARG A 415 -20.73 -24.21 8.10
CA ARG A 415 -21.19 -24.13 9.49
C ARG A 415 -20.51 -25.14 10.43
N LYS A 416 -19.35 -25.66 10.05
CA LYS A 416 -18.52 -26.59 10.84
C LYS A 416 -17.44 -25.83 11.62
N LEU A 417 -17.89 -25.04 12.59
CA LEU A 417 -17.02 -24.24 13.43
C LEU A 417 -16.25 -25.13 14.41
N ARG A 418 -15.02 -24.71 14.74
CA ARG A 418 -14.25 -25.33 15.81
C ARG A 418 -14.63 -24.68 17.13
N GLU A 419 -14.96 -25.50 18.11
CA GLU A 419 -15.22 -25.06 19.47
C GLU A 419 -13.98 -25.22 20.34
N SER A 420 -13.92 -24.48 21.44
CA SER A 420 -12.86 -24.60 22.45
C SER A 420 -11.43 -24.43 21.91
N VAL A 421 -11.27 -23.60 20.87
CA VAL A 421 -9.95 -23.24 20.34
C VAL A 421 -9.16 -22.49 21.40
N THR A 422 -7.99 -23.01 21.74
CA THR A 422 -7.03 -22.33 22.64
C THR A 422 -5.95 -21.68 21.80
N VAL A 423 -5.68 -20.41 22.08
CA VAL A 423 -4.60 -19.63 21.47
C VAL A 423 -3.74 -19.09 22.61
N THR A 424 -2.42 -19.12 22.44
CA THR A 424 -1.49 -18.56 23.42
C THR A 424 -0.91 -17.26 22.90
N ILE A 425 -0.94 -16.22 23.73
CA ILE A 425 -0.34 -14.92 23.46
C ILE A 425 0.86 -14.72 24.39
N ALA A 426 2.02 -14.40 23.82
CA ALA A 426 3.26 -14.17 24.56
C ALA A 426 3.83 -12.80 24.19
N ILE A 427 3.25 -11.75 24.77
CA ILE A 427 3.68 -10.35 24.58
C ILE A 427 4.03 -9.73 25.93
N SER A 428 4.92 -8.75 25.94
CA SER A 428 5.54 -8.20 27.16
C SER A 428 4.54 -7.58 28.13
N ASP A 429 3.43 -7.07 27.63
CA ASP A 429 2.33 -6.46 28.40
C ASP A 429 1.09 -7.36 28.45
N SER A 430 1.23 -8.67 28.23
CA SER A 430 0.10 -9.62 28.33
C SER A 430 -0.58 -9.56 29.71
N ALA A 431 0.19 -9.18 30.74
CA ALA A 431 -0.26 -8.92 32.09
C ALA A 431 -1.20 -7.71 32.22
N GLU A 432 -1.42 -6.91 31.18
CA GLU A 432 -2.38 -5.78 31.14
C GLU A 432 -3.72 -6.17 30.49
N LEU A 433 -3.75 -7.23 29.68
CA LEU A 433 -4.95 -7.68 28.97
C LEU A 433 -5.96 -8.33 29.93
N ARG A 434 -7.05 -7.64 30.28
CA ARG A 434 -8.04 -8.13 31.28
C ARG A 434 -9.22 -8.87 30.68
N LYS A 435 -9.51 -8.65 29.40
CA LYS A 435 -10.71 -9.14 28.73
C LYS A 435 -10.35 -9.62 27.34
N ALA A 436 -10.95 -10.73 26.93
CA ALA A 436 -10.85 -11.26 25.58
C ALA A 436 -12.25 -11.52 25.04
N THR A 437 -12.44 -11.22 23.76
CA THR A 437 -13.71 -11.48 23.07
C THR A 437 -13.46 -12.03 21.68
N TRP A 438 -14.34 -12.92 21.23
CA TRP A 438 -14.34 -13.53 19.91
C TRP A 438 -15.37 -12.85 19.00
N LEU A 439 -14.91 -12.46 17.81
CA LEU A 439 -15.77 -11.99 16.73
C LEU A 439 -15.60 -12.95 15.54
N GLY A 440 -16.53 -13.90 15.36
CA GLY A 440 -16.45 -14.90 14.30
C GLY A 440 -17.23 -14.50 13.04
N VAL A 441 -16.83 -14.94 11.86
CA VAL A 441 -17.50 -14.61 10.57
C VAL A 441 -18.99 -15.03 10.54
N GLU A 442 -19.38 -16.00 11.36
CA GLU A 442 -20.71 -16.59 11.45
C GLU A 442 -21.75 -15.71 12.16
N THR A 443 -21.36 -14.70 12.95
CA THR A 443 -22.27 -13.94 13.83
C THR A 443 -22.65 -12.55 13.30
N PRO A 444 -23.38 -12.40 12.17
CA PRO A 444 -23.43 -11.16 11.37
C PRO A 444 -23.87 -9.91 12.15
N THR A 445 -24.75 -10.08 13.15
CA THR A 445 -25.26 -9.01 14.04
C THR A 445 -24.85 -9.20 15.50
N GLY A 446 -24.04 -10.24 15.79
CA GLY A 446 -23.75 -10.67 17.14
C GLY A 446 -22.74 -9.78 17.85
N LYS A 447 -23.03 -9.48 19.12
CA LYS A 447 -22.04 -8.94 20.06
C LYS A 447 -20.86 -9.92 20.15
N PRO A 448 -19.61 -9.44 20.25
CA PRO A 448 -18.46 -10.30 20.49
C PRO A 448 -18.70 -11.25 21.68
N LEU A 449 -18.35 -12.53 21.53
CA LEU A 449 -18.52 -13.53 22.58
C LEU A 449 -17.38 -13.43 23.58
N PRO A 450 -17.61 -13.46 24.91
CA PRO A 450 -16.53 -13.46 25.88
C PRO A 450 -15.68 -14.73 25.77
N CYS A 451 -14.36 -14.57 25.78
CA CYS A 451 -13.41 -15.69 25.85
C CYS A 451 -12.94 -15.89 27.29
N LYS A 452 -12.64 -17.14 27.67
CA LYS A 452 -11.93 -17.43 28.92
C LYS A 452 -10.46 -17.05 28.76
N ILE A 453 -9.90 -16.45 29.79
CA ILE A 453 -8.47 -16.13 29.89
C ILE A 453 -7.86 -16.97 31.00
N SER A 454 -6.76 -17.66 30.71
CA SER A 454 -5.87 -18.28 31.68
C SER A 454 -4.50 -17.59 31.64
N ARG A 455 -3.65 -17.80 32.63
CA ARG A 455 -2.30 -17.24 32.64
C ARG A 455 -1.29 -18.26 33.13
N GLU A 456 -0.15 -18.30 32.45
CA GLU A 456 1.00 -19.11 32.84
C GLU A 456 2.28 -18.29 32.62
N GLY A 457 2.78 -17.66 33.69
CA GLY A 457 3.90 -16.72 33.60
C GLY A 457 3.57 -15.51 32.72
N ALA A 458 4.40 -15.27 31.69
CA ALA A 458 4.20 -14.18 30.72
C ALA A 458 3.21 -14.52 29.60
N LYS A 459 2.66 -15.74 29.60
CA LYS A 459 1.71 -16.21 28.58
C LYS A 459 0.27 -16.00 29.05
N LEU A 460 -0.56 -15.55 28.12
CA LEU A 460 -2.01 -15.43 28.23
C LEU A 460 -2.71 -16.47 27.36
#